data_AF-A0A820IQC7-F1
#
_entry.id   AF-A0A820IQC7-F1
#
_cell.length_a   1.000
_cell.length_b   1.000
_cell.length_c   1.000
_cell.angle_alpha   90.00
_cell.angle_beta   90.00
_cell.angle_gamma   90.00
#
_symmetry.space_group_name_H-M   'P 1'
#
loop_
_entity.id
_entity.type
_entity.pdbx_description
1 polymer ?
#
loop_
_entity_poly.entity_id
_entity_poly.type
_entity_poly.pdbx_seq_one_letter_code
_entity_poly.pdbx_strand_id
1 'polypeptide(L)'
;RRFRWLQIHESCPSIIEMRPAFISKAKSDKLHLKVDSVPDDSTSKYFCSFGLISLLTETDDNNNDKPIYISNAIKYDNYIICYSPPPETLSNINYDSIIIRLFYNDIILTEKNVTFYDCSSYLTCTSCMNNSFGCTWQLLTATCIDRDLVTEKNEMIINNSLINQCPRY
;
A
#
# COMPACT_ATOMS: atom_id res chain seq x y z
N ARG A 1 30.41 -12.94 9.61
CA ARG A 1 28.94 -12.71 9.58
C ARG A 1 28.28 -14.06 9.35
N ARG A 2 27.59 -14.64 10.35
CA ARG A 2 26.92 -15.94 10.20
C ARG A 2 25.47 -15.66 9.78
N PHE A 3 25.13 -16.01 8.55
CA PHE A 3 23.73 -16.25 8.21
C PHE A 3 23.26 -17.45 9.06
N ARG A 4 22.24 -17.25 9.90
CA ARG A 4 21.52 -18.38 10.49
C ARG A 4 20.80 -19.04 9.32
N TRP A 5 21.34 -20.16 8.84
CA TRP A 5 20.62 -21.02 7.91
C TRP A 5 19.33 -21.46 8.62
N LEU A 6 18.18 -21.15 8.03
CA LEU A 6 16.90 -21.66 8.48
C LEU A 6 17.02 -23.19 8.56
N GLN A 7 16.73 -23.77 9.72
CA GLN A 7 16.63 -25.23 9.80
C GLN A 7 15.41 -25.67 8.96
N ILE A 8 15.39 -26.92 8.48
CA ILE A 8 14.32 -27.51 7.66
C ILE A 8 12.90 -27.35 8.26
N HIS A 9 12.79 -26.98 9.53
CA HIS A 9 11.53 -26.76 10.25
C HIS A 9 11.18 -25.29 10.50
N GLU A 10 12.02 -24.33 10.09
CA GLU A 10 11.76 -22.90 10.24
C GLU A 10 11.13 -22.35 8.94
N SER A 11 9.95 -21.73 9.05
CA SER A 11 9.22 -21.16 7.92
C SER A 11 9.99 -19.97 7.30
N CYS A 12 9.94 -19.83 5.97
CA CYS A 12 10.46 -18.65 5.29
C CYS A 12 9.74 -17.38 5.78
N PRO A 13 10.46 -16.25 5.99
CA PRO A 13 9.82 -15.00 6.35
C PRO A 13 8.72 -14.63 5.37
N SER A 14 7.57 -14.19 5.89
CA SER A 14 6.42 -13.84 5.05
C SER A 14 5.58 -12.73 5.67
N ILE A 15 5.01 -11.87 4.83
CA ILE A 15 4.09 -10.81 5.27
C ILE A 15 2.69 -11.41 5.48
N ILE A 16 2.40 -11.84 6.70
CA ILE A 16 1.12 -12.47 7.06
C ILE A 16 -0.04 -11.47 7.12
N GLU A 17 0.21 -10.22 7.50
CA GLU A 17 -0.83 -9.19 7.63
C GLU A 17 -0.29 -7.82 7.21
N MET A 18 -1.15 -6.99 6.63
CA MET A 18 -0.83 -5.62 6.26
C MET A 18 -2.00 -4.71 6.64
N ARG A 19 -1.71 -3.60 7.33
CA ARG A 19 -2.70 -2.56 7.65
C ARG A 19 -2.21 -1.18 7.20
N PRO A 20 -3.03 -0.41 6.46
CA PRO A 20 -4.31 -0.82 5.86
C PRO A 20 -4.11 -1.91 4.79
N ALA A 21 -5.16 -2.68 4.49
CA ALA A 21 -5.10 -3.74 3.48
C ALA A 21 -5.10 -3.20 2.04
N PHE A 22 -5.64 -2.01 1.85
CA PHE A 22 -5.69 -1.26 0.59
C PHE A 22 -5.08 0.11 0.82
N ILE A 23 -4.36 0.64 -0.17
CA ILE A 23 -3.65 1.91 -0.07
C ILE A 23 -4.29 2.94 -0.99
N SER A 24 -4.49 4.17 -0.50
CA SER A 24 -5.02 5.23 -1.34
C SER A 24 -3.95 5.75 -2.29
N LYS A 25 -4.27 5.97 -3.57
CA LYS A 25 -3.37 6.70 -4.49
C LYS A 25 -3.26 8.19 -4.14
N ALA A 26 -4.21 8.72 -3.37
CA ALA A 26 -4.32 10.16 -3.11
C ALA A 26 -3.50 10.64 -1.91
N LYS A 27 -2.88 9.74 -1.13
CA LYS A 27 -2.03 10.09 0.03
C LYS A 27 -0.93 9.05 0.26
N SER A 28 0.04 9.40 1.10
CA SER A 28 1.02 8.44 1.63
C SER A 28 0.48 7.87 2.94
N ASP A 29 0.30 6.54 2.99
CA ASP A 29 -0.22 5.81 4.13
C ASP A 29 0.90 5.19 4.95
N LYS A 30 0.74 5.23 6.28
CA LYS A 30 1.59 4.48 7.20
C LYS A 30 1.16 3.01 7.20
N LEU A 31 2.06 2.14 6.75
CA LEU A 31 1.83 0.71 6.64
C LEU A 31 2.38 -0.02 7.86
N HIS A 32 1.57 -0.91 8.42
CA HIS A 32 1.93 -1.84 9.47
C HIS A 32 1.96 -3.25 8.88
N LEU A 33 3.16 -3.78 8.65
CA LEU A 33 3.37 -5.12 8.10
C LEU A 33 3.64 -6.08 9.26
N LYS A 34 2.75 -7.04 9.48
CA LYS A 34 3.02 -8.16 10.39
C LYS A 34 3.80 -9.21 9.60
N VAL A 35 5.01 -9.49 10.04
CA VAL A 35 5.92 -10.39 9.32
C VAL A 35 6.26 -11.55 10.24
N ASP A 36 6.12 -12.77 9.71
CA ASP A 36 6.53 -13.97 10.43
C ASP A 36 8.05 -14.17 10.30
N SER A 37 8.67 -14.73 11.33
CA SER A 37 10.11 -15.06 11.35
C SER A 37 11.05 -13.88 11.02
N VAL A 38 10.79 -12.70 11.59
CA VAL A 38 11.66 -11.51 11.41
C VAL A 38 12.97 -11.68 12.20
N PRO A 39 14.14 -11.45 11.59
CA PRO A 39 15.41 -11.44 12.32
C PRO A 39 15.39 -10.46 13.50
N ASP A 40 15.87 -10.89 14.66
CA ASP A 40 16.00 -10.02 15.83
C ASP A 40 17.44 -9.52 15.98
N ASP A 41 17.70 -8.40 15.32
CA ASP A 41 18.99 -7.71 15.37
C ASP A 41 18.74 -6.20 15.43
N SER A 42 19.22 -5.57 16.50
CA SER A 42 19.09 -4.14 16.76
C SER A 42 19.95 -3.27 15.85
N THR A 43 20.94 -3.85 15.16
CA THR A 43 21.83 -3.13 14.25
C THR A 43 21.37 -3.16 12.80
N SER A 44 20.33 -3.93 12.51
CA SER A 44 19.89 -4.19 11.16
C SER A 44 18.98 -3.10 10.61
N LYS A 45 19.12 -2.85 9.30
CA LYS A 45 18.35 -1.85 8.58
C LYS A 45 17.26 -2.53 7.76
N TYR A 46 16.05 -2.00 7.89
CA TYR A 46 14.90 -2.43 7.11
C TYR A 46 14.46 -1.32 6.15
N PHE A 47 14.02 -1.71 4.97
CA PHE A 47 13.36 -0.80 4.04
C PHE A 47 12.28 -1.53 3.24
N CYS A 48 11.24 -0.79 2.89
CA CYS A 48 10.17 -1.24 2.00
C CYS A 48 10.42 -0.68 0.60
N SER A 49 10.36 -1.54 -0.40
CA SER A 49 10.48 -1.17 -1.80
C SER A 49 9.16 -1.47 -2.50
N PHE A 50 8.67 -0.54 -3.31
CA PHE A 50 7.45 -0.70 -4.11
C PHE A 50 7.83 -0.77 -5.58
N GLY A 51 7.36 -1.80 -6.28
CA GLY A 51 7.70 -2.05 -7.68
C GLY A 51 6.64 -2.86 -8.42
N LEU A 52 6.86 -3.06 -9.71
CA LEU A 52 5.93 -3.79 -10.59
C LEU A 52 6.18 -5.28 -10.59
N ILE A 53 5.10 -6.04 -10.82
CA ILE A 53 5.17 -7.49 -11.06
C ILE A 53 5.78 -7.78 -12.43
N SER A 54 5.43 -7.00 -13.46
CA SER A 54 5.86 -7.21 -14.85
C SER A 54 7.36 -7.02 -15.10
N LEU A 55 8.11 -6.56 -14.10
CA LEU A 55 9.56 -6.45 -14.12
C LEU A 55 10.26 -7.75 -13.65
N LEU A 56 9.51 -8.71 -13.10
CA LEU A 56 10.03 -10.00 -12.65
C LEU A 56 10.15 -11.06 -13.74
N THR A 57 9.63 -10.79 -14.94
CA THR A 57 9.67 -11.70 -16.09
C THR A 57 10.50 -11.08 -17.20
N GLU A 58 11.81 -11.00 -17.02
CA GLU A 58 12.78 -11.47 -18.01
C GLU A 58 14.22 -11.27 -17.51
N THR A 59 14.97 -12.33 -17.68
CA THR A 59 16.38 -12.54 -17.39
C THR A 59 17.29 -11.57 -18.13
N ASP A 60 17.35 -10.30 -17.73
CA ASP A 60 18.40 -9.43 -18.24
C ASP A 60 19.01 -8.53 -17.16
N ASP A 61 20.33 -8.67 -17.03
CA ASP A 61 21.27 -8.10 -16.07
C ASP A 61 21.47 -6.58 -16.30
N ASN A 62 20.45 -5.91 -16.81
CA ASN A 62 20.48 -4.54 -17.29
C ASN A 62 19.49 -3.66 -16.51
N ASN A 63 19.81 -3.41 -15.23
CA ASN A 63 19.57 -2.14 -14.49
C ASN A 63 18.18 -1.46 -14.54
N ASN A 64 17.12 -2.13 -15.01
CA ASN A 64 15.79 -1.56 -15.20
C ASN A 64 14.79 -1.94 -14.09
N ASP A 65 15.20 -2.79 -13.15
CA ASP A 65 14.45 -3.15 -11.94
C ASP A 65 14.52 -2.05 -10.87
N LYS A 66 14.39 -0.79 -11.30
CA LYS A 66 14.37 0.32 -10.37
C LYS A 66 13.02 0.34 -9.66
N PRO A 67 13.00 0.31 -8.31
CA PRO A 67 11.75 0.44 -7.59
C PRO A 67 11.13 1.81 -7.85
N ILE A 68 9.80 1.84 -7.90
CA ILE A 68 9.01 3.07 -8.01
C ILE A 68 9.32 3.97 -6.81
N TYR A 69 9.43 3.35 -5.63
CA TYR A 69 9.63 4.05 -4.38
C TYR A 69 10.31 3.16 -3.35
N ILE A 70 11.18 3.76 -2.54
CA ILE A 70 11.82 3.12 -1.39
C ILE A 70 11.52 3.95 -0.16
N SER A 71 11.06 3.29 0.90
CA SER A 71 10.80 3.89 2.21
C SER A 71 11.66 3.23 3.26
N ASN A 72 12.24 4.03 4.16
CA ASN A 72 12.87 3.49 5.37
C ASN A 72 11.81 2.76 6.20
N ALA A 73 12.20 1.66 6.83
CA ALA A 73 11.31 0.88 7.66
C ALA A 73 11.85 0.73 9.09
N ILE A 74 10.94 0.71 10.05
CA ILE A 74 11.25 0.58 11.48
C ILE A 74 10.62 -0.70 12.00
N LYS A 75 11.43 -1.56 12.64
CA LYS A 75 10.93 -2.74 13.35
C LYS A 75 10.39 -2.34 14.72
N TYR A 76 9.19 -2.81 15.03
CA TYR A 76 8.56 -2.71 16.35
C TYR A 76 7.92 -4.06 16.67
N ASP A 77 8.54 -4.82 17.58
CA ASP A 77 8.18 -6.21 17.86
C ASP A 77 8.11 -7.08 16.58
N ASN A 78 6.92 -7.64 16.30
CA ASN A 78 6.64 -8.46 15.10
C ASN A 78 6.08 -7.64 13.93
N TYR A 79 6.14 -6.31 14.02
CA TYR A 79 5.69 -5.40 12.99
C TYR A 79 6.87 -4.66 12.35
N ILE A 80 6.77 -4.48 11.04
CA ILE A 80 7.58 -3.54 10.30
C ILE A 80 6.69 -2.37 9.88
N ILE A 81 7.13 -1.16 10.19
CA ILE A 81 6.43 0.08 9.86
C ILE A 81 7.17 0.76 8.71
N CYS A 82 6.47 1.07 7.62
CA CYS A 82 7.00 1.88 6.52
C CYS A 82 5.89 2.75 5.89
N TYR A 83 6.24 3.62 4.95
CA TYR A 83 5.29 4.50 4.28
C TYR A 83 5.07 4.09 2.83
N SER A 84 3.83 4.19 2.37
CA SER A 84 3.49 3.98 0.96
C SER A 84 4.05 5.10 0.08
N PRO A 85 4.18 4.87 -1.24
CA PRO A 85 4.61 5.91 -2.17
C PRO A 85 3.71 7.15 -2.08
N PRO A 86 4.27 8.36 -2.19
CA PRO A 86 3.47 9.58 -2.20
C PRO A 86 2.74 9.74 -3.55
N PRO A 87 1.63 10.50 -3.60
CA PRO A 87 0.74 10.55 -4.77
C PRO A 87 1.46 10.90 -6.08
N GLU A 88 2.45 11.80 -6.02
CA GLU A 88 3.20 12.27 -7.20
C GLU A 88 3.97 11.15 -7.89
N THR A 89 4.34 10.10 -7.14
CA THR A 89 5.02 8.92 -7.69
C THR A 89 4.05 7.94 -8.35
N LEU A 90 2.74 8.05 -8.08
CA LEU A 90 1.69 7.14 -8.54
C LEU A 90 0.86 7.70 -9.70
N SER A 91 1.00 8.99 -10.04
CA SER A 91 0.15 9.70 -11.01
C SER A 91 0.20 9.15 -12.44
N ASN A 92 1.30 8.49 -12.83
CA ASN A 92 1.52 8.00 -14.20
C ASN A 92 1.47 6.46 -14.31
N ILE A 93 0.90 5.82 -13.29
CA ILE A 93 1.12 4.42 -12.97
C ILE A 93 -0.25 3.72 -13.00
N ASN A 94 -0.54 3.09 -14.15
CA ASN A 94 -1.73 2.27 -14.37
C ASN A 94 -1.41 0.81 -14.04
N TYR A 95 -1.28 0.48 -12.75
CA TYR A 95 -0.94 -0.89 -12.35
C TYR A 95 -2.05 -1.50 -11.50
N ASP A 96 -2.62 -2.56 -12.05
CA ASP A 96 -3.51 -3.48 -11.37
C ASP A 96 -2.76 -4.30 -10.30
N SER A 97 -1.42 -4.23 -10.26
CA SER A 97 -0.61 -4.99 -9.31
C SER A 97 0.75 -4.34 -9.01
N ILE A 98 0.91 -3.82 -7.79
CA ILE A 98 2.20 -3.36 -7.23
C ILE A 98 2.65 -4.38 -6.18
N ILE A 99 3.94 -4.71 -6.13
CA ILE A 99 4.53 -5.55 -5.08
C ILE A 99 5.24 -4.65 -4.07
N ILE A 100 5.04 -4.94 -2.79
CA ILE A 100 5.92 -4.49 -1.72
C ILE A 100 6.97 -5.58 -1.44
N ARG A 101 8.25 -5.20 -1.46
CA ARG A 101 9.37 -6.04 -1.03
C ARG A 101 9.95 -5.48 0.25
N LEU A 102 10.10 -6.35 1.25
CA LEU A 102 10.77 -6.02 2.50
C LEU A 102 12.23 -6.45 2.40
N PHE A 103 13.13 -5.51 2.65
CA PHE A 103 14.56 -5.77 2.69
C PHE A 103 15.11 -5.75 4.11
N TYR A 104 16.17 -6.53 4.33
CA TYR A 104 16.99 -6.60 5.53
C TYR A 104 18.46 -6.56 5.13
N ASN A 105 19.16 -5.49 5.48
CA ASN A 105 20.56 -5.28 5.11
C ASN A 105 20.82 -5.57 3.61
N ASP A 106 19.98 -5.01 2.74
CA ASP A 106 20.03 -5.11 1.27
C ASP A 106 19.64 -6.48 0.68
N ILE A 107 19.13 -7.41 1.50
CA ILE A 107 18.60 -8.70 1.05
C ILE A 107 17.07 -8.68 1.10
N ILE A 108 16.41 -9.14 0.04
CA ILE A 108 14.95 -9.32 0.03
C ILE A 108 14.58 -10.44 1.01
N LEU A 109 13.80 -10.11 2.04
CA LEU A 109 13.26 -11.09 2.99
C LEU A 109 11.98 -11.74 2.48
N THR A 110 11.07 -10.93 1.95
CA THR A 110 9.72 -11.35 1.55
C THR A 110 9.11 -10.29 0.66
N GLU A 111 8.10 -10.70 -0.10
CA GLU A 111 7.29 -9.80 -0.91
C GLU A 111 5.79 -10.10 -0.80
N LYS A 112 4.94 -9.12 -1.16
CA LYS A 112 3.48 -9.25 -1.15
C LYS A 112 2.86 -8.32 -2.18
N ASN A 113 1.75 -8.75 -2.78
CA ASN A 113 0.95 -7.89 -3.64
C ASN A 113 0.19 -6.85 -2.82
N VAL A 114 0.15 -5.63 -3.33
CA VAL A 114 -0.51 -4.48 -2.75
C VAL A 114 -1.49 -3.91 -3.75
N THR A 115 -2.70 -3.65 -3.26
CA THR A 115 -3.76 -3.05 -4.05
C THR A 115 -3.87 -1.57 -3.69
N PHE A 116 -3.75 -0.73 -4.71
CA PHE A 116 -4.03 0.70 -4.61
C PHE A 116 -5.44 0.98 -5.11
N TYR A 117 -6.15 1.89 -4.46
CA TYR A 117 -7.45 2.38 -4.92
C TYR A 117 -7.38 3.87 -5.22
N ASP A 118 -8.23 4.31 -6.14
CA ASP A 118 -8.36 5.71 -6.52
C ASP A 118 -9.84 6.11 -6.50
N CYS A 119 -10.23 6.87 -5.48
CA CYS A 119 -11.61 7.33 -5.36
C CYS A 119 -12.02 8.23 -6.53
N SER A 120 -11.08 8.98 -7.14
CA SER A 120 -11.39 9.90 -8.25
C SER A 120 -11.83 9.17 -9.53
N SER A 121 -11.58 7.87 -9.63
CA SER A 121 -12.06 7.03 -10.74
C SER A 121 -13.57 6.82 -10.73
N TYR A 122 -14.25 7.04 -9.59
CA TYR A 122 -15.69 6.90 -9.46
C TYR A 122 -16.40 8.22 -9.80
N LEU A 123 -16.99 8.27 -11.00
CA LEU A 123 -17.62 9.48 -11.54
C LEU A 123 -19.07 9.70 -11.07
N THR A 124 -19.66 8.73 -10.37
CA THR A 124 -21.04 8.83 -9.85
C THR A 124 -21.09 8.53 -8.36
N CYS A 125 -22.02 9.18 -7.66
CA CYS A 125 -22.25 8.93 -6.23
C CYS A 125 -22.49 7.44 -5.96
N THR A 126 -23.36 6.79 -6.72
CA THR A 126 -23.64 5.35 -6.54
C THR A 126 -22.38 4.50 -6.69
N SER A 127 -21.54 4.74 -7.71
CA SER A 127 -20.26 4.01 -7.86
C SER A 127 -19.26 4.31 -6.74
N CYS A 128 -19.22 5.55 -6.25
CA CYS A 128 -18.35 5.98 -5.16
C CYS A 128 -18.75 5.39 -3.80
N MET A 129 -20.05 5.21 -3.57
CA MET A 129 -20.54 4.65 -2.32
C MET A 129 -20.57 3.12 -2.36
N ASN A 130 -20.77 2.50 -3.52
CA ASN A 130 -20.86 1.04 -3.65
C ASN A 130 -19.50 0.31 -3.69
N ASN A 131 -18.38 1.00 -3.39
CA ASN A 131 -17.08 0.35 -3.30
C ASN A 131 -16.76 -0.10 -1.86
N SER A 132 -15.84 -1.06 -1.74
CA SER A 132 -15.35 -1.57 -0.46
C SER A 132 -14.20 -0.74 0.14
N PHE A 133 -13.85 0.37 -0.50
CA PHE A 133 -12.69 1.20 -0.14
C PHE A 133 -13.12 2.38 0.74
N GLY A 134 -12.14 3.07 1.32
CA GLY A 134 -12.34 4.23 2.19
C GLY A 134 -12.77 5.50 1.45
N CYS A 135 -13.63 5.41 0.43
CA CYS A 135 -14.09 6.55 -0.35
C CYS A 135 -15.35 7.19 0.24
N THR A 136 -15.60 8.43 -0.18
CA THR A 136 -16.80 9.19 0.18
C THR A 136 -17.17 10.18 -0.92
N TRP A 137 -18.47 10.49 -1.05
CA TRP A 137 -18.95 11.41 -2.07
C TRP A 137 -19.11 12.83 -1.53
N GLN A 138 -18.49 13.80 -2.19
CA GLN A 138 -18.62 15.22 -1.88
C GLN A 138 -19.70 15.84 -2.79
N LEU A 139 -20.79 16.33 -2.18
CA LEU A 139 -21.96 16.84 -2.90
C LEU A 139 -21.67 18.13 -3.67
N LEU A 140 -20.92 19.06 -3.06
CA LEU A 140 -20.67 20.39 -3.63
C LEU A 140 -19.88 20.34 -4.93
N THR A 141 -18.87 19.47 -4.99
CA THR A 141 -18.01 19.29 -6.16
C THR A 141 -18.52 18.19 -7.09
N ALA A 142 -19.50 17.40 -6.65
CA ALA A 142 -19.94 16.18 -7.31
C ALA A 142 -18.78 15.24 -7.64
N THR A 143 -17.87 15.04 -6.67
CA THR A 143 -16.68 14.21 -6.82
C THR A 143 -16.56 13.16 -5.72
N CYS A 144 -15.98 12.02 -6.06
CA CYS A 144 -15.60 11.00 -5.11
C CYS A 144 -14.16 11.25 -4.60
N ILE A 145 -13.97 11.26 -3.29
CA ILE A 145 -12.67 11.53 -2.66
C ILE A 145 -12.36 10.49 -1.59
N ASP A 146 -11.09 10.38 -1.23
CA ASP A 146 -10.67 9.58 -0.06
C ASP A 146 -11.23 10.20 1.21
N ARG A 147 -11.83 9.38 2.08
CA ARG A 147 -12.49 9.85 3.31
C ARG A 147 -11.53 10.58 4.24
N ASP A 148 -10.27 10.17 4.31
CA ASP A 148 -9.32 10.79 5.24
C ASP A 148 -8.77 12.13 4.71
N LEU A 149 -9.04 12.45 3.44
CA LEU A 149 -8.69 13.75 2.84
C LEU A 149 -9.82 14.78 2.97
N VAL A 150 -10.97 14.38 3.52
CA VAL A 150 -12.04 15.31 3.84
C VAL A 150 -11.54 16.31 4.89
N THR A 151 -11.51 17.58 4.52
CA THR A 151 -11.35 18.65 5.50
C THR A 151 -12.69 18.93 6.15
N GLU A 152 -12.73 18.97 7.50
CA GLU A 152 -13.94 19.14 8.32
C GLU A 152 -14.80 20.37 7.96
N LYS A 153 -14.29 21.29 7.14
CA LYS A 153 -14.98 22.54 6.78
C LYS A 153 -16.04 22.41 5.68
N ASN A 154 -16.19 21.25 5.03
CA ASN A 154 -17.16 21.06 3.94
C ASN A 154 -18.18 19.95 4.29
N GLU A 155 -19.16 20.29 5.13
CA GLU A 155 -20.15 19.38 5.75
C GLU A 155 -21.17 18.69 4.80
N MET A 156 -21.03 18.78 3.48
CA MET A 156 -21.96 18.11 2.54
C MET A 156 -21.36 16.84 1.95
N ILE A 157 -21.32 15.79 2.78
CA ILE A 157 -20.72 14.50 2.42
C ILE A 157 -21.74 13.39 2.61
N ILE A 158 -21.81 12.49 1.64
CA ILE A 158 -22.58 11.25 1.76
C ILE A 158 -21.61 10.15 2.19
N ASN A 159 -21.82 9.61 3.40
CA ASN A 159 -21.06 8.48 3.93
C ASN A 159 -21.63 7.13 3.44
N ASN A 160 -20.83 6.06 3.51
CA ASN A 160 -21.18 4.74 2.93
C ASN A 160 -22.50 4.16 3.46
N SER A 161 -22.91 4.51 4.68
CA SER A 161 -24.24 4.16 5.25
C SER A 161 -25.43 4.86 4.59
N LEU A 162 -25.20 5.78 3.64
CA LEU A 162 -26.19 6.69 3.08
C LEU A 162 -26.26 6.62 1.55
N ILE A 163 -25.96 5.47 0.93
CA ILE A 163 -26.08 5.31 -0.54
C ILE A 163 -27.44 5.74 -1.11
N ASN A 164 -28.50 5.60 -0.30
CA ASN A 164 -29.86 6.04 -0.64
C ASN A 164 -30.04 7.57 -0.70
N GLN A 165 -29.06 8.35 -0.25
CA GLN A 165 -29.01 9.82 -0.34
C GLN A 165 -28.30 10.31 -1.60
N CYS A 166 -27.75 9.40 -2.43
CA CYS A 166 -27.20 9.80 -3.72
C CYS A 166 -28.30 10.48 -4.56
N PRO A 167 -28.03 11.69 -5.10
CA PRO A 167 -28.97 12.36 -5.98
C PRO A 167 -29.32 11.46 -7.17
N ARG A 168 -30.62 11.30 -7.43
CA ARG A 168 -31.12 10.66 -8.65
C ARG A 168 -31.31 11.77 -9.68
N TYR A 169 -30.40 11.86 -10.64
CA TYR A 169 -30.55 12.72 -11.81
C TYR A 169 -31.25 11.95 -12.93
#